data_AF-A0A6B1FSB0-F1
#
_entry.id   AF-A0A6B1FSB0-F1
#
_cell.length_a   1.000
_cell.length_b   1.000
_cell.length_c   1.000
_cell.angle_alpha   90.00
_cell.angle_beta   90.00
_cell.angle_gamma   90.00
#
_symmetry.space_group_name_H-M   'P 1'
#
loop_
_entity.id
_entity.type
_entity.pdbx_description
1 polymer ?
#
loop_
_entity_poly.entity_id
_entity_poly.type
_entity_poly.pdbx_seq_one_letter_code
_entity_poly.pdbx_strand_id
1 'polypeptide(L)'
;MSRTLADILAGPEFQAFEGGLSSRVLAELWVRFWDWVRGMFPGISESQAELLTVVVAAVCLGAVAYVVLRALPQTGPQSARRDPEAVPDERRSARDWLRIAAERARASEYRHAATALYQGFVLTLERRGAVDSHPSKTPGEYALEVAGGEVIDERAKDDAANFIRSFQELAFGQETPTSSGYRGLEQLADHVGCEVTGEAGR
;
A
#
# COMPACT_ATOMS: atom_id res chain seq x y z
N MET A 1 -26.71 17.18 22.37
CA MET A 1 -25.34 16.63 22.49
C MET A 1 -25.07 16.43 23.98
N SER A 2 -25.04 15.18 24.46
CA SER A 2 -25.15 14.84 25.88
C SER A 2 -23.86 15.19 26.65
N ARG A 3 -24.02 15.74 27.87
CA ARG A 3 -22.90 16.05 28.79
C ARG A 3 -21.91 14.88 28.96
N THR A 4 -22.43 13.67 28.91
CA THR A 4 -21.64 12.42 28.99
C THR A 4 -20.59 12.28 27.90
N LEU A 5 -20.86 12.75 26.67
CA LEU A 5 -19.88 12.70 25.59
C LEU A 5 -18.79 13.76 25.78
N ALA A 6 -19.15 14.92 26.33
CA ALA A 6 -18.18 15.97 26.65
C ALA A 6 -17.25 15.55 27.79
N ASP A 7 -17.77 14.86 28.80
CA ASP A 7 -16.96 14.34 29.92
C ASP A 7 -16.01 13.21 29.47
N ILE A 8 -16.45 12.32 28.57
CA ILE A 8 -15.59 11.27 28.02
C ILE A 8 -14.46 11.89 27.18
N LEU A 9 -14.77 12.85 26.30
CA LEU A 9 -13.76 13.51 25.46
C LEU A 9 -12.82 14.45 26.23
N ALA A 10 -13.13 14.79 27.48
CA ALA A 10 -12.27 15.56 28.37
C ALA A 10 -11.28 14.67 29.15
N GLY A 11 -11.39 13.34 29.04
CA GLY A 11 -10.48 12.39 29.67
C GLY A 11 -9.02 12.56 29.22
N PRO A 12 -8.02 12.25 30.07
CA PRO A 12 -6.60 12.37 29.73
C PRO A 12 -6.19 11.54 28.51
N GLU A 13 -6.93 10.47 28.21
CA GLU A 13 -6.78 9.62 27.02
C GLU A 13 -7.25 10.29 25.71
N PHE A 14 -8.04 11.37 25.79
CA PHE A 14 -8.56 12.14 24.65
C PHE A 14 -7.99 13.57 24.57
N GLN A 15 -7.13 13.96 25.52
CA GLN A 15 -6.34 15.19 25.39
C GLN A 15 -5.50 15.08 24.10
N ALA A 16 -5.69 16.03 23.18
CA ALA A 16 -4.88 16.11 21.99
C ALA A 16 -3.41 16.11 22.41
N PHE A 17 -2.61 15.26 21.78
CA PHE A 17 -1.17 15.19 22.00
C PHE A 17 -0.56 16.56 21.68
N GLU A 18 -0.43 17.42 22.69
CA GLU A 18 0.31 18.66 22.59
C GLU A 18 1.77 18.26 22.40
N GLY A 19 2.25 18.34 21.16
CA GLY A 19 3.57 17.91 20.73
C GLY A 19 4.70 18.53 21.55
N GLY A 20 5.00 17.91 22.69
CA GLY A 20 6.16 18.18 23.51
C GLY A 20 7.39 17.61 22.83
N LEU A 21 8.45 18.42 22.76
CA LEU A 21 9.79 18.10 22.25
C LEU A 21 9.97 17.98 20.72
N SER A 22 8.98 17.53 19.94
CA SER A 22 9.17 17.32 18.49
C SER A 22 9.27 18.63 17.69
N SER A 23 8.44 19.64 17.99
CA SER A 23 8.38 20.89 17.22
C SER A 23 9.66 21.73 17.29
N ARG A 24 10.31 21.78 18.47
CA ARG A 24 11.56 22.52 18.67
C ARG A 24 12.73 21.84 17.96
N VAL A 25 12.82 20.51 18.08
CA VAL A 25 13.85 19.72 17.38
C VAL A 25 13.65 19.81 15.86
N LEU A 26 12.40 19.76 15.38
CA LEU A 26 12.06 19.97 13.96
C LEU A 26 12.47 21.36 13.48
N ALA A 27 12.22 22.42 14.25
CA ALA A 27 12.62 23.77 13.91
C ALA A 27 14.15 23.90 13.83
N GLU A 28 14.88 23.29 14.76
CA GLU A 28 16.35 23.31 14.76
C GLU A 28 16.94 22.51 13.59
N LEU A 29 16.37 21.34 13.27
CA LEU A 29 16.74 20.55 12.10
C LEU A 29 16.44 21.30 10.80
N TRP A 30 15.34 22.05 10.75
CA TRP A 30 14.97 22.86 9.60
C TRP A 30 15.96 23.99 9.33
N VAL A 31 16.38 24.70 10.38
CA VAL A 31 17.41 25.76 10.26
C VAL A 31 18.74 25.17 9.82
N ARG A 32 19.19 24.07 10.46
CA ARG A 32 20.44 23.38 10.08
C ARG A 32 20.43 22.88 8.64
N PHE A 33 19.31 22.34 8.19
CA PHE A 33 19.15 21.90 6.81
C PHE A 33 19.36 23.07 5.84
N TRP A 34 18.71 24.22 6.09
CA TRP A 34 18.85 25.39 5.23
C TRP A 34 20.25 26.02 5.26
N ASP A 35 20.92 26.00 6.40
CA ASP A 35 22.30 26.47 6.50
C ASP A 35 23.26 25.58 5.72
N TRP A 36 23.06 24.26 5.78
CA TRP A 36 23.81 23.30 4.95
C TRP A 36 23.55 23.52 3.45
N VAL A 37 22.29 23.71 3.05
CA VAL A 37 21.94 24.03 1.65
C VAL A 37 22.62 25.32 1.21
N ARG A 38 22.58 26.40 2.00
CA ARG A 38 23.28 27.66 1.67
C ARG A 38 24.79 27.47 1.57
N GLY A 39 25.38 26.65 2.44
CA GLY A 39 26.81 26.31 2.43
C GLY A 39 27.27 25.62 1.14
N MET A 40 26.36 24.95 0.41
CA MET A 40 26.67 24.34 -0.89
C MET A 40 26.75 25.34 -2.04
N PHE A 41 26.29 26.58 -1.85
CA PHE A 41 26.31 27.63 -2.87
C PHE A 41 27.09 28.88 -2.41
N PRO A 42 28.41 28.77 -2.19
CA PRO A 42 29.22 29.92 -1.79
C PRO A 42 29.27 30.94 -2.94
N GLY A 43 28.73 32.15 -2.73
CA GLY A 43 28.73 33.24 -3.71
C GLY A 43 27.37 33.84 -4.04
N ILE A 44 26.29 33.30 -3.47
CA ILE A 44 24.93 33.82 -3.63
C ILE A 44 24.71 35.01 -2.68
N SER A 45 24.37 36.19 -3.23
CA SER A 45 24.02 37.37 -2.43
C SER A 45 22.68 37.17 -1.71
N GLU A 46 22.42 37.92 -0.63
CA GLU A 46 21.17 37.81 0.16
C GLU A 46 19.91 37.95 -0.72
N SER A 47 19.96 38.83 -1.73
CA SER A 47 18.90 39.00 -2.75
C SER A 47 18.67 37.80 -3.67
N GLN A 48 19.67 36.92 -3.81
CA GLN A 48 19.59 35.70 -4.61
C GLN A 48 19.27 34.47 -3.74
N ALA A 49 19.31 34.59 -2.42
CA ALA A 49 18.95 33.51 -1.50
C ALA A 49 17.43 33.21 -1.54
N GLU A 50 16.59 34.23 -1.71
CA GLU A 50 15.15 34.03 -1.96
C GLU A 50 14.92 33.28 -3.28
N LEU A 51 15.63 33.67 -4.35
CA LEU A 51 15.54 33.01 -5.65
C LEU A 51 16.00 31.54 -5.56
N LEU A 52 17.10 31.26 -4.85
CA LEU A 52 17.58 29.91 -4.61
C LEU A 52 16.52 29.07 -3.88
N THR A 53 15.88 29.63 -2.86
CA THR A 53 14.83 28.95 -2.09
C THR A 53 13.64 28.59 -2.99
N VAL A 54 13.22 29.52 -3.85
CA VAL A 54 12.14 29.29 -4.83
C VAL A 54 12.53 28.23 -5.85
N VAL A 55 13.74 28.26 -6.37
CA VAL A 55 14.24 27.27 -7.36
C VAL A 55 14.31 25.88 -6.74
N VAL A 56 14.86 25.76 -5.52
CA VAL A 56 14.92 24.47 -4.81
C VAL A 56 13.51 23.94 -4.52
N ALA A 57 12.60 24.80 -4.06
CA ALA A 57 11.20 24.41 -3.82
C ALA A 57 10.51 23.94 -5.11
N ALA A 58 10.72 24.63 -6.24
CA ALA A 58 10.19 24.25 -7.54
C ALA A 58 10.74 22.91 -8.04
N VAL A 59 12.04 22.66 -7.87
CA VAL A 59 12.67 21.37 -8.21
C VAL A 59 12.12 20.25 -7.32
N CYS A 60 11.98 20.47 -6.02
CA CYS A 60 11.39 19.49 -5.10
C CYS A 60 9.93 19.19 -5.47
N LEU A 61 9.11 20.22 -5.74
CA LEU A 61 7.73 20.05 -6.19
C LEU A 61 7.65 19.29 -7.51
N GLY A 62 8.52 19.60 -8.48
CA GLY A 62 8.61 18.89 -9.75
C GLY A 62 9.00 17.42 -9.57
N ALA A 63 9.96 17.13 -8.69
CA ALA A 63 10.36 15.76 -8.38
C ALA A 63 9.24 14.98 -7.68
N VAL A 64 8.55 15.59 -6.72
CA VAL A 64 7.38 14.98 -6.06
C VAL A 64 6.28 14.74 -7.08
N ALA A 65 5.92 15.73 -7.90
CA ALA A 65 4.92 15.58 -8.95
C ALA A 65 5.31 14.47 -9.95
N TYR A 66 6.57 14.38 -10.34
CA TYR A 66 7.08 13.33 -11.22
C TYR A 66 6.93 11.94 -10.59
N VAL A 67 7.33 11.78 -9.32
CA VAL A 67 7.19 10.51 -8.60
C VAL A 67 5.71 10.15 -8.41
N VAL A 68 4.87 11.11 -8.01
CA VAL A 68 3.42 10.95 -7.83
C VAL A 68 2.77 10.54 -9.14
N LEU A 69 3.01 11.26 -10.25
CA LEU A 69 2.45 10.93 -11.56
C LEU A 69 2.91 9.57 -12.09
N ARG A 70 4.09 9.09 -11.66
CA ARG A 70 4.61 7.77 -12.03
C ARG A 70 4.14 6.65 -11.10
N ALA A 71 3.84 6.96 -9.85
CA ALA A 71 3.41 6.03 -8.82
C ALA A 71 1.89 5.88 -8.74
N LEU A 72 1.12 6.88 -9.18
CA LEU A 72 -0.33 6.72 -9.37
C LEU A 72 -0.56 5.80 -10.57
N PRO A 73 -1.30 4.70 -10.41
CA PRO A 73 -1.93 4.04 -11.55
C PRO A 73 -2.74 5.10 -12.29
N GLN A 74 -2.66 5.15 -13.62
CA GLN A 74 -3.53 5.99 -14.46
C GLN A 74 -4.97 5.46 -14.45
N THR A 75 -5.56 5.22 -13.28
CA THR A 75 -6.96 4.86 -13.13
C THR A 75 -7.76 6.15 -13.08
N GLY A 76 -8.24 6.59 -14.24
CA GLY A 76 -9.31 7.57 -14.31
C GLY A 76 -10.57 7.08 -13.58
N PRO A 77 -11.45 7.98 -13.13
CA PRO A 77 -12.69 7.59 -12.47
C PRO A 77 -13.66 7.06 -13.53
N GLN A 78 -13.71 5.73 -13.73
CA GLN A 78 -14.82 5.08 -14.41
C GLN A 78 -15.63 4.27 -13.41
N SER A 79 -16.66 4.93 -12.91
CA SER A 79 -17.90 4.26 -12.57
C SER A 79 -18.49 3.69 -13.86
N ALA A 80 -18.47 2.37 -14.02
CA ALA A 80 -19.21 1.71 -15.09
C ALA A 80 -19.68 0.34 -14.59
N ARG A 81 -20.98 0.30 -14.33
CA ARG A 81 -21.83 -0.89 -14.31
C ARG A 81 -21.46 -1.77 -15.51
N ARG A 82 -20.94 -2.98 -15.26
CA ARG A 82 -20.51 -3.93 -16.31
C ARG A 82 -21.67 -4.26 -17.24
N ASP A 83 -21.52 -3.92 -18.52
CA ASP A 83 -22.26 -4.53 -19.64
C ASP A 83 -21.42 -5.71 -20.20
N PRO A 84 -22.03 -6.78 -20.74
CA PRO A 84 -21.32 -8.02 -21.11
C PRO A 84 -20.47 -7.93 -22.39
N GLU A 85 -20.50 -6.81 -23.12
CA GLU A 85 -19.80 -6.66 -24.40
C GLU A 85 -18.55 -5.81 -24.19
N ALA A 86 -17.54 -6.46 -23.61
CA ALA A 86 -16.34 -5.86 -23.04
C ALA A 86 -15.38 -5.30 -24.11
N VAL A 87 -15.12 -3.99 -24.02
CA VAL A 87 -13.83 -3.42 -24.43
C VAL A 87 -12.75 -4.07 -23.55
N PRO A 88 -11.56 -4.45 -24.08
CA PRO A 88 -10.51 -5.03 -23.24
C PRO A 88 -10.03 -3.94 -22.27
N ASP A 89 -10.51 -4.02 -21.04
CA ASP A 89 -9.98 -3.28 -19.92
C ASP A 89 -8.53 -3.74 -19.73
N GLU A 90 -7.54 -2.86 -19.95
CA GLU A 90 -6.10 -3.14 -19.74
C GLU A 90 -5.76 -3.36 -18.24
N ARG A 91 -6.72 -3.87 -17.44
CA ARG A 91 -6.43 -4.37 -16.11
C ARG A 91 -5.51 -5.57 -16.24
N ARG A 92 -4.34 -5.45 -15.60
CA ARG A 92 -3.39 -6.56 -15.45
C ARG A 92 -4.12 -7.81 -14.94
N SER A 93 -3.84 -8.94 -15.57
CA SER A 93 -4.44 -10.20 -15.19
C SER A 93 -3.89 -10.70 -13.86
N ALA A 94 -4.58 -11.67 -13.23
CA ALA A 94 -4.06 -12.35 -12.03
C ALA A 94 -2.64 -12.90 -12.26
N ARG A 95 -2.37 -13.47 -13.44
CA ARG A 95 -1.04 -14.02 -13.81
C ARG A 95 0.04 -12.95 -13.89
N ASP A 96 -0.29 -11.76 -14.40
CA ASP A 96 0.65 -10.65 -14.45
C ASP A 96 1.07 -10.20 -13.05
N TRP A 97 0.11 -10.11 -12.13
CA TRP A 97 0.38 -9.76 -10.74
C TRP A 97 1.22 -10.83 -10.02
N LEU A 98 0.93 -12.11 -10.24
CA LEU A 98 1.73 -13.20 -9.69
C LEU A 98 3.17 -13.20 -10.23
N ARG A 99 3.35 -12.89 -11.53
CA ARG A 99 4.69 -12.70 -12.11
C ARG A 99 5.45 -11.54 -11.46
N ILE A 100 4.80 -10.39 -11.28
CA ILE A 100 5.39 -9.23 -10.58
C ILE A 100 5.76 -9.62 -9.14
N ALA A 101 4.93 -10.40 -8.46
CA ALA A 101 5.22 -10.87 -7.10
C ALA A 101 6.52 -11.69 -7.07
N ALA A 102 6.67 -12.64 -8.00
CA ALA A 102 7.87 -13.45 -8.14
C ALA A 102 9.13 -12.62 -8.48
N GLU A 103 9.01 -11.64 -9.39
CA GLU A 103 10.12 -10.73 -9.74
C GLU A 103 10.58 -9.92 -8.50
N ARG A 104 9.65 -9.38 -7.72
CA ARG A 104 9.94 -8.61 -6.50
C ARG A 104 10.49 -9.48 -5.37
N ALA A 105 9.99 -10.69 -5.22
CA ALA A 105 10.50 -11.65 -4.25
C ALA A 105 11.97 -12.02 -4.52
N ARG A 106 12.34 -12.22 -5.80
CA ARG A 106 13.75 -12.45 -6.22
C ARG A 106 14.66 -11.27 -5.88
N ALA A 107 14.13 -10.05 -5.93
CA ALA A 107 14.85 -8.84 -5.52
C ALA A 107 14.89 -8.64 -3.98
N SER A 108 14.38 -9.59 -3.18
CA SER A 108 14.20 -9.46 -1.73
C SER A 108 13.29 -8.28 -1.30
N GLU A 109 12.44 -7.80 -2.22
CA GLU A 109 11.47 -6.73 -1.97
C GLU A 109 10.15 -7.33 -1.46
N TYR A 110 10.19 -8.10 -0.37
CA TYR A 110 9.08 -8.94 0.08
C TYR A 110 7.78 -8.18 0.38
N ARG A 111 7.87 -6.91 0.81
CA ARG A 111 6.67 -6.08 1.01
C ARG A 111 5.94 -5.80 -0.31
N HIS A 112 6.69 -5.42 -1.35
CA HIS A 112 6.15 -5.19 -2.68
C HIS A 112 5.70 -6.49 -3.35
N ALA A 113 6.44 -7.58 -3.13
CA ALA A 113 6.06 -8.91 -3.57
C ALA A 113 4.70 -9.33 -2.98
N ALA A 114 4.49 -9.14 -1.67
CA ALA A 114 3.23 -9.46 -1.02
C ALA A 114 2.06 -8.60 -1.52
N THR A 115 2.27 -7.31 -1.78
CA THR A 115 1.23 -6.47 -2.41
C THR A 115 0.84 -6.98 -3.79
N ALA A 116 1.81 -7.37 -4.62
CA ALA A 116 1.53 -7.93 -5.94
C ALA A 116 0.84 -9.30 -5.84
N LEU A 117 1.26 -10.16 -4.90
CA LEU A 117 0.63 -11.45 -4.63
C LEU A 117 -0.82 -11.28 -4.19
N TYR A 118 -1.11 -10.31 -3.32
CA TYR A 118 -2.48 -9.97 -2.90
C TYR A 118 -3.38 -9.56 -4.08
N GLN A 119 -2.87 -8.74 -5.01
CA GLN A 119 -3.63 -8.37 -6.21
C GLN A 119 -3.93 -9.60 -7.09
N GLY A 120 -2.94 -10.48 -7.28
CA GLY A 120 -3.12 -11.74 -8.00
C GLY A 120 -4.13 -12.67 -7.33
N PHE A 121 -4.10 -12.73 -5.99
CA PHE A 121 -5.00 -13.51 -5.17
C PHE A 121 -6.46 -13.05 -5.29
N VAL A 122 -6.74 -11.75 -5.11
CA VAL A 122 -8.10 -11.20 -5.23
C VAL A 122 -8.66 -11.42 -6.63
N LEU A 123 -7.86 -11.21 -7.69
CA LEU A 123 -8.31 -11.46 -9.07
C LEU A 123 -8.52 -12.94 -9.37
N THR A 124 -7.82 -13.84 -8.67
CA THR A 124 -8.05 -15.28 -8.75
C THR A 124 -9.38 -15.66 -8.11
N LEU A 125 -9.68 -15.09 -6.93
CA LEU A 125 -10.97 -15.25 -6.26
C LEU A 125 -12.13 -14.66 -7.09
N GLU A 126 -11.95 -13.48 -7.70
CA GLU A 126 -12.95 -12.86 -8.58
C GLU A 126 -13.25 -13.77 -9.77
N ARG A 127 -12.20 -14.30 -10.43
CA ARG A 127 -12.38 -15.23 -11.56
C ARG A 127 -13.14 -16.49 -11.17
N ARG A 128 -12.97 -16.95 -9.92
CA ARG A 128 -13.71 -18.10 -9.37
C ARG A 128 -15.14 -17.75 -8.96
N GLY A 129 -15.51 -16.47 -8.92
CA GLY A 129 -16.81 -15.99 -8.45
C GLY A 129 -16.93 -15.93 -6.92
N ALA A 130 -15.81 -16.04 -6.20
CA ALA A 130 -15.80 -16.04 -4.74
C ALA A 130 -15.89 -14.63 -4.13
N VAL A 131 -15.49 -13.60 -4.88
CA VAL A 131 -15.55 -12.18 -4.47
C VAL A 131 -15.84 -11.30 -5.67
N ASP A 132 -16.42 -10.12 -5.44
CA ASP A 132 -16.43 -9.04 -6.44
C ASP A 132 -15.33 -8.02 -6.15
N SER A 133 -14.40 -7.86 -7.10
CA SER A 133 -13.24 -6.98 -6.93
C SER A 133 -13.63 -5.52 -7.14
N HIS A 134 -13.33 -4.68 -6.15
CA HIS A 134 -13.60 -3.25 -6.20
C HIS A 134 -12.42 -2.44 -5.63
N PRO A 135 -11.98 -1.35 -6.28
CA PRO A 135 -10.80 -0.58 -5.85
C PRO A 135 -10.90 0.01 -4.44
N SER A 136 -12.11 0.33 -3.98
CA SER A 136 -12.34 0.88 -2.64
C SER A 136 -12.49 -0.18 -1.55
N LYS A 137 -12.50 -1.47 -1.92
CA LYS A 137 -12.74 -2.55 -0.97
C LYS A 137 -11.45 -2.89 -0.24
N THR A 138 -11.54 -2.93 1.08
CA THR A 138 -10.44 -3.24 1.98
C THR A 138 -10.19 -4.75 2.06
N PRO A 139 -8.98 -5.20 2.44
CA PRO A 139 -8.71 -6.64 2.59
C PRO A 139 -9.67 -7.32 3.60
N GLY A 140 -10.07 -6.62 4.65
CA GLY A 140 -11.04 -7.14 5.63
C GLY A 140 -12.42 -7.41 5.04
N GLU A 141 -12.87 -6.57 4.09
CA GLU A 141 -14.14 -6.79 3.40
C GLU A 141 -14.08 -8.02 2.47
N TYR A 142 -12.94 -8.27 1.81
CA TYR A 142 -12.75 -9.50 1.05
C TYR A 142 -12.76 -10.75 1.95
N ALA A 143 -12.19 -10.68 3.16
CA ALA A 143 -12.23 -11.80 4.10
C ALA A 143 -13.68 -12.13 4.52
N LEU A 144 -14.49 -11.10 4.78
CA LEU A 144 -15.90 -11.26 5.14
C LEU A 144 -16.72 -11.85 3.99
N GLU A 145 -16.47 -11.40 2.76
CA GLU A 145 -17.17 -11.90 1.57
C GLU A 145 -16.81 -13.36 1.28
N VAL A 146 -15.53 -13.73 1.37
CA VAL A 146 -15.10 -15.11 1.21
C VAL A 146 -15.73 -16.02 2.26
N ALA A 147 -15.77 -15.58 3.53
CA ALA A 147 -16.38 -16.34 4.61
C ALA A 147 -17.89 -16.56 4.39
N GLY A 148 -18.60 -15.55 3.84
CA GLY A 148 -20.03 -15.62 3.56
C GLY A 148 -20.40 -16.29 2.23
N GLY A 149 -19.44 -16.56 1.35
CA GLY A 149 -19.68 -17.17 0.04
C GLY A 149 -19.81 -18.70 0.08
N GLU A 150 -20.49 -19.29 -0.90
CA GLU A 150 -20.62 -20.76 -1.05
C GLU A 150 -19.74 -21.33 -2.17
N VAL A 151 -19.00 -20.47 -2.87
CA VAL A 151 -18.30 -20.79 -4.13
C VAL A 151 -17.01 -21.59 -3.92
N ILE A 152 -16.38 -21.45 -2.76
CA ILE A 152 -15.18 -22.19 -2.38
C ILE A 152 -15.44 -23.02 -1.11
N ASP A 153 -14.70 -24.11 -0.95
CA ASP A 153 -14.83 -24.99 0.21
C ASP A 153 -14.33 -24.34 1.52
N GLU A 154 -14.76 -24.89 2.66
CA GLU A 154 -14.44 -24.33 3.99
C GLU A 154 -12.93 -24.22 4.26
N ARG A 155 -12.13 -25.17 3.75
CA ARG A 155 -10.67 -25.11 3.92
C ARG A 155 -10.07 -23.97 3.12
N ALA A 156 -10.52 -23.76 1.89
CA ALA A 156 -10.10 -22.64 1.06
C ALA A 156 -10.55 -21.29 1.66
N LYS A 157 -11.69 -21.24 2.36
CA LYS A 157 -12.10 -20.04 3.13
C LYS A 157 -11.15 -19.75 4.28
N ASP A 158 -10.80 -20.77 5.07
CA ASP A 158 -9.85 -20.62 6.18
C ASP A 158 -8.46 -20.18 5.67
N ASP A 159 -7.98 -20.80 4.59
CA ASP A 159 -6.70 -20.43 3.97
C ASP A 159 -6.74 -19.02 3.38
N ALA A 160 -7.86 -18.59 2.79
CA ALA A 160 -8.04 -17.23 2.31
C ALA A 160 -8.08 -16.19 3.44
N ALA A 161 -8.77 -16.49 4.54
CA ALA A 161 -8.80 -15.64 5.72
C ALA A 161 -7.39 -15.50 6.34
N ASN A 162 -6.66 -16.61 6.44
CA ASN A 162 -5.28 -16.62 6.90
C ASN A 162 -4.36 -15.84 5.96
N PHE A 163 -4.52 -15.99 4.65
CA PHE A 163 -3.77 -15.22 3.66
C PHE A 163 -3.95 -13.72 3.87
N ILE A 164 -5.20 -13.26 3.99
CA ILE A 164 -5.52 -11.83 4.16
C ILE A 164 -4.92 -11.29 5.45
N ARG A 165 -5.02 -12.04 6.55
CA ARG A 165 -4.45 -11.64 7.85
C ARG A 165 -2.92 -11.55 7.79
N SER A 166 -2.25 -12.60 7.31
CA SER A 166 -0.79 -12.61 7.16
C SER A 166 -0.31 -11.55 6.18
N PHE A 167 -1.10 -11.23 5.14
CA PHE A 167 -0.79 -10.15 4.22
C PHE A 167 -0.84 -8.80 4.93
N GLN A 168 -1.88 -8.53 5.74
CA GLN A 168 -1.98 -7.29 6.49
C GLN A 168 -0.81 -7.10 7.46
N GLU A 169 -0.44 -8.17 8.18
CA GLU A 169 0.72 -8.18 9.07
C GLU A 169 2.02 -7.88 8.31
N LEU A 170 2.25 -8.52 7.16
CA LEU A 170 3.49 -8.36 6.40
C LEU A 170 3.54 -7.03 5.61
N ALA A 171 2.41 -6.55 5.10
CA ALA A 171 2.34 -5.34 4.27
C ALA A 171 2.25 -4.06 5.10
N PHE A 172 1.62 -4.09 6.27
CA PHE A 172 1.39 -2.91 7.11
C PHE A 172 2.03 -3.00 8.50
N GLY A 173 2.60 -4.16 8.87
CA GLY A 173 3.31 -4.32 10.12
C GLY A 173 4.63 -3.55 10.18
N GLN A 174 5.06 -3.29 11.42
CA GLN A 174 6.30 -2.57 11.76
C GLN A 174 7.56 -3.41 11.51
N GLU A 175 7.42 -4.74 11.51
CA GLU A 175 8.55 -5.64 11.28
C GLU A 175 8.98 -5.64 9.80
N THR A 176 10.27 -5.89 9.57
CA THR A 176 10.80 -6.04 8.21
C THR A 176 10.36 -7.38 7.65
N PRO A 177 9.66 -7.43 6.49
CA PRO A 177 9.20 -8.68 5.90
C PRO A 177 10.35 -9.63 5.59
N THR A 178 10.19 -10.89 6.02
CA THR A 178 11.16 -11.96 5.81
C THR A 178 10.77 -12.83 4.62
N SER A 179 11.74 -13.54 4.06
CA SER A 179 11.50 -14.55 3.02
C SER A 179 10.60 -15.69 3.51
N SER A 180 10.68 -16.07 4.78
CA SER A 180 9.83 -17.08 5.39
C SER A 180 8.37 -16.62 5.51
N GLY A 181 8.15 -15.35 5.91
CA GLY A 181 6.82 -14.76 5.96
C GLY A 181 6.18 -14.68 4.58
N TYR A 182 6.94 -14.28 3.56
CA TYR A 182 6.45 -14.25 2.18
C TYR A 182 6.15 -15.65 1.63
N ARG A 183 7.00 -16.67 1.90
CA ARG A 183 6.73 -18.06 1.48
C ARG A 183 5.45 -18.62 2.13
N GLY A 184 5.15 -18.24 3.37
CA GLY A 184 3.90 -18.59 4.03
C GLY A 184 2.68 -18.04 3.28
N LEU A 185 2.77 -16.82 2.76
CA LEU A 185 1.71 -16.25 1.90
C LEU A 185 1.57 -17.00 0.58
N GLU A 186 2.68 -17.39 -0.05
CA GLU A 186 2.63 -18.17 -1.30
C GLU A 186 1.92 -19.52 -1.11
N GLN A 187 2.17 -20.21 -0.01
CA GLN A 187 1.51 -21.49 0.31
C GLN A 187 0.00 -21.33 0.49
N LEU A 188 -0.42 -20.30 1.23
CA LEU A 188 -1.84 -20.01 1.42
C LEU A 188 -2.52 -19.63 0.09
N ALA A 189 -1.85 -18.84 -0.75
CA ALA A 189 -2.37 -18.49 -2.07
C ALA A 189 -2.50 -19.71 -2.99
N ASP A 190 -1.53 -20.61 -2.98
CA ASP A 190 -1.53 -21.86 -3.76
C ASP A 190 -2.69 -22.79 -3.35
N HIS A 191 -2.95 -22.94 -2.04
CA HIS A 191 -4.10 -23.72 -1.55
C HIS A 191 -5.45 -23.16 -2.03
N VAL A 192 -5.56 -21.84 -2.19
CA VAL A 192 -6.75 -21.17 -2.72
C VAL A 192 -6.79 -21.18 -4.26
N GLY A 193 -5.84 -21.87 -4.91
CA GLY A 193 -5.81 -22.10 -6.35
C GLY A 193 -5.15 -20.98 -7.16
N CYS A 194 -4.32 -20.15 -6.52
CA CYS A 194 -3.46 -19.23 -7.26
C CYS A 194 -2.32 -20.02 -7.90
N GLU A 195 -2.07 -19.82 -9.20
CA GLU A 195 -0.89 -20.37 -9.88
C GLU A 195 0.37 -19.58 -9.47
N VAL A 196 0.73 -19.66 -8.18
CA VAL A 196 1.99 -19.09 -7.70
C VAL A 196 3.08 -19.95 -8.31
N THR A 197 3.94 -19.36 -9.14
CA THR A 197 5.02 -20.10 -9.81
C THR A 197 6.06 -20.54 -8.78
N GLY A 198 5.76 -21.60 -8.04
CA GLY A 198 6.75 -22.48 -7.46
C GLY A 198 7.39 -23.22 -8.62
N GLU A 199 8.71 -23.14 -8.73
CA GLU A 199 9.46 -24.03 -9.61
C GLU A 199 8.99 -25.47 -9.36
N ALA A 200 8.36 -26.05 -10.37
CA ALA A 200 8.04 -27.45 -10.41
C ALA A 200 9.34 -28.26 -10.30
N GLY A 201 9.39 -29.13 -9.29
CA GLY A 201 10.11 -30.40 -9.28
C GLY A 201 11.56 -30.41 -9.75
N ARG A 202 12.48 -30.61 -8.81
CA ARG A 202 13.52 -31.63 -8.92
C ARG A 202 13.71 -32.34 -7.60
#